data_AF-A0A3S1GNW9-F1
#
_entry.id   AF-A0A3S1GNW9-F1
#
_cell.length_a   1.000
_cell.length_b   1.000
_cell.length_c   1.000
_cell.angle_alpha   90.00
_cell.angle_beta   90.00
_cell.angle_gamma   90.00
#
_symmetry.space_group_name_H-M   'P 1'
#
loop_
_entity.id
_entity.type
_entity.pdbx_description
1 polymer ?
#
loop_
_entity_poly.entity_id
_entity_poly.type
_entity_poly.pdbx_seq_one_letter_code
_entity_poly.pdbx_strand_id
1 'polypeptide(L)'
;GGGGGGQTTQCKKGMVWDKKLKKCVAPKQGMLDDDSIYEAGRALAMAGRYDEAIAVLSLAADKKDPRILNYLGYSHRHSGRVTVGLGYYEEALRIDPDYTLVREYLGEAHLQIGDLAGAQEQLREIEKRTGKESREYGMLSEQIDRFMKS
;
A
#
# COMPACT_ATOMS: atom_id res chain seq x y z
N GLY A 1 -19.69 -10.64 7.41
CA GLY A 1 -18.85 -11.41 6.46
C GLY A 1 -17.41 -11.06 6.73
N GLY A 2 -16.59 -12.03 7.14
CA GLY A 2 -15.17 -11.81 7.42
C GLY A 2 -14.37 -11.71 6.13
N GLY A 3 -13.63 -10.62 5.94
CA GLY A 3 -12.75 -10.42 4.78
C GLY A 3 -11.66 -11.49 4.69
N GLY A 4 -11.38 -11.98 3.49
CA GLY A 4 -10.47 -13.10 3.25
C GLY A 4 -9.00 -12.74 3.51
N GLY A 5 -8.69 -11.44 3.57
CA GLY A 5 -7.38 -10.94 3.97
C GLY A 5 -6.91 -11.47 5.33
N GLY A 6 -7.78 -11.52 6.34
CA GLY A 6 -7.41 -12.03 7.68
C GLY A 6 -7.06 -13.51 7.71
N GLN A 7 -7.59 -14.31 6.78
CA GLN A 7 -7.29 -15.73 6.66
C GLN A 7 -6.03 -15.99 5.83
N THR A 8 -5.67 -15.06 4.94
CA THR A 8 -4.44 -15.15 4.14
C THR A 8 -3.19 -15.16 5.02
N THR A 9 -3.16 -14.39 6.10
CA THR A 9 -2.01 -14.36 7.02
C THR A 9 -1.84 -15.65 7.82
N GLN A 10 -2.90 -16.46 7.94
CA GLN A 10 -2.89 -17.79 8.57
C GLN A 10 -2.44 -18.90 7.62
N CYS A 11 -2.43 -18.64 6.30
CA CYS A 11 -1.93 -19.59 5.32
C CYS A 11 -0.40 -19.74 5.43
N LYS A 12 0.07 -20.95 5.07
CA LYS A 12 1.50 -21.24 4.94
C LYS A 12 2.18 -20.24 4.01
N LYS A 13 3.49 -20.04 4.20
CA LYS A 13 4.32 -19.20 3.32
C LYS A 13 4.09 -19.56 1.84
N GLY A 14 3.89 -18.55 1.01
CA GLY A 14 3.60 -18.69 -0.42
C GLY A 14 2.15 -19.06 -0.76
N MET A 15 1.25 -19.12 0.22
CA MET A 15 -0.17 -19.41 -0.01
C MET A 15 -1.06 -18.24 0.44
N VAL A 16 -2.21 -18.11 -0.23
CA VAL A 16 -3.25 -17.13 0.10
C VAL A 16 -4.60 -17.81 0.26
N TRP A 17 -5.51 -17.17 1.00
CA TRP A 17 -6.85 -17.73 1.22
C TRP A 17 -7.73 -17.47 0.01
N ASP A 18 -8.20 -18.53 -0.63
CA ASP A 18 -9.24 -18.46 -1.66
C ASP A 18 -10.62 -18.54 -0.99
N LYS A 19 -11.40 -17.46 -1.09
CA LYS A 19 -12.74 -17.39 -0.48
C LYS A 19 -13.75 -18.34 -1.13
N LYS A 20 -13.63 -18.58 -2.44
CA LYS A 20 -14.54 -19.44 -3.21
C LYS A 20 -14.30 -20.90 -2.86
N LEU A 21 -13.02 -21.29 -2.79
CA LEU A 21 -12.61 -22.66 -2.45
C LEU A 21 -12.53 -22.91 -0.94
N LYS A 22 -12.60 -21.86 -0.12
CA LYS A 22 -12.45 -21.89 1.35
C LYS A 22 -11.21 -22.67 1.80
N LYS A 23 -10.08 -22.43 1.13
CA LYS A 23 -8.80 -23.06 1.44
C LYS A 23 -7.63 -22.18 1.04
N CYS A 24 -6.47 -22.44 1.64
CA CYS A 24 -5.22 -21.85 1.19
C CYS A 24 -4.81 -22.45 -0.16
N VAL A 25 -4.47 -21.60 -1.12
CA VAL A 25 -3.99 -21.98 -2.45
C VAL A 25 -2.68 -21.26 -2.77
N ALA A 26 -1.86 -21.88 -3.62
CA ALA A 26 -0.74 -21.17 -4.22
C ALA A 26 -1.29 -20.16 -5.24
N PRO A 27 -1.08 -18.85 -5.04
CA PRO A 27 -1.66 -17.84 -5.91
C PRO A 27 -1.04 -17.93 -7.31
N LYS A 28 -1.90 -17.89 -8.34
CA LYS A 28 -1.51 -17.87 -9.74
C LYS A 28 -2.38 -16.87 -10.51
N GLN A 29 -1.84 -16.34 -11.60
CA GLN A 29 -2.57 -15.39 -12.45
C GLN A 29 -3.88 -16.01 -12.93
N GLY A 30 -4.97 -15.24 -12.85
CA GLY A 30 -6.32 -15.66 -13.24
C GLY A 30 -7.01 -16.63 -12.27
N MET A 31 -6.35 -17.07 -11.19
CA MET A 31 -6.97 -17.94 -10.18
C MET A 31 -7.84 -17.15 -9.20
N LEU A 32 -7.41 -15.94 -8.86
CA LEU A 32 -8.10 -15.04 -7.94
C LEU A 32 -8.56 -13.80 -8.71
N ASP A 33 -9.70 -13.25 -8.32
CA ASP A 33 -10.12 -11.93 -8.79
C ASP A 33 -9.29 -10.83 -8.11
N ASP A 34 -9.26 -9.65 -8.75
CA ASP A 34 -8.41 -8.53 -8.33
C ASP A 34 -8.75 -8.03 -6.91
N ASP A 35 -10.01 -8.12 -6.49
CA ASP A 35 -10.41 -7.81 -5.12
C ASP A 35 -9.81 -8.79 -4.10
N SER A 36 -9.82 -10.09 -4.41
CA SER A 36 -9.19 -11.10 -3.56
C SER A 36 -7.66 -10.94 -3.53
N ILE A 37 -7.06 -10.57 -4.66
CA ILE A 37 -5.63 -10.26 -4.76
C ILE A 37 -5.29 -9.02 -3.91
N TYR A 38 -6.06 -7.95 -4.03
CA TYR A 38 -5.93 -6.75 -3.23
C TYR A 38 -6.03 -7.05 -1.73
N GLU A 39 -7.06 -7.77 -1.30
CA GLU A 39 -7.25 -8.10 0.12
C GLU A 39 -6.11 -8.97 0.68
N ALA A 40 -5.69 -9.98 -0.07
CA ALA A 40 -4.59 -10.87 0.30
C ALA A 40 -3.27 -10.11 0.38
N GLY A 41 -2.95 -9.32 -0.65
CA GLY A 41 -1.74 -8.50 -0.73
C GLY A 41 -1.68 -7.45 0.38
N ARG A 42 -2.78 -6.73 0.62
CA ARG A 42 -2.91 -5.80 1.76
C ARG A 42 -2.65 -6.50 3.09
N ALA A 43 -3.27 -7.67 3.32
CA ALA A 43 -3.10 -8.38 4.59
C ALA A 43 -1.68 -8.87 4.81
N LEU A 44 -1.02 -9.37 3.75
CA LEU A 44 0.40 -9.74 3.78
C LEU A 44 1.29 -8.53 4.07
N ALA A 45 1.04 -7.41 3.40
CA ALA A 45 1.77 -6.16 3.61
C ALA A 45 1.66 -5.68 5.06
N MET A 46 0.45 -5.63 5.60
CA MET A 46 0.21 -5.25 7.01
C MET A 46 0.81 -6.23 8.02
N ALA A 47 1.03 -7.49 7.62
CA ALA A 47 1.72 -8.50 8.43
C ALA A 47 3.25 -8.48 8.29
N GLY A 48 3.82 -7.51 7.56
CA GLY A 48 5.27 -7.42 7.32
C GLY A 48 5.80 -8.42 6.28
N ARG A 49 4.92 -9.16 5.61
CA ARG A 49 5.25 -10.20 4.62
C ARG A 49 5.38 -9.57 3.23
N TYR A 50 6.26 -8.59 3.08
CA TYR A 50 6.30 -7.68 1.94
C TYR A 50 6.59 -8.37 0.60
N ASP A 51 7.53 -9.30 0.53
CA ASP A 51 7.83 -10.00 -0.73
C ASP A 51 6.66 -10.89 -1.18
N GLU A 52 5.91 -11.48 -0.25
CA GLU A 52 4.71 -12.23 -0.58
C GLU A 52 3.56 -11.31 -1.01
N ALA A 53 3.41 -10.15 -0.38
CA ALA A 53 2.46 -9.14 -0.81
C ALA A 53 2.75 -8.70 -2.25
N ILE A 54 4.02 -8.41 -2.59
CA ILE A 54 4.43 -8.02 -3.95
C ILE A 54 4.13 -9.15 -4.93
N ALA A 55 4.49 -10.39 -4.60
CA ALA A 55 4.24 -11.55 -5.47
C ALA A 55 2.75 -11.73 -5.76
N VAL A 56 1.88 -11.57 -4.75
CA VAL A 56 0.42 -11.71 -4.89
C VAL A 56 -0.16 -10.54 -5.68
N LEU A 57 0.13 -9.29 -5.29
CA LEU A 57 -0.40 -8.09 -5.95
C LEU A 57 -0.01 -8.02 -7.42
N SER A 58 1.19 -8.51 -7.77
CA SER A 58 1.66 -8.59 -9.15
C SER A 58 0.86 -9.56 -10.03
N LEU A 59 -0.03 -10.38 -9.47
CA LEU A 59 -0.90 -11.29 -10.23
C LEU A 59 -2.20 -10.66 -10.70
N ALA A 60 -2.53 -9.45 -10.23
CA ALA A 60 -3.75 -8.74 -10.59
C ALA A 60 -3.90 -8.61 -12.11
N ALA A 61 -5.09 -8.79 -12.64
CA ALA A 61 -5.38 -8.56 -14.05
C ALA A 61 -5.33 -7.06 -14.36
N ASP A 62 -6.02 -6.24 -13.56
CA ASP A 62 -5.97 -4.79 -13.65
C ASP A 62 -4.69 -4.23 -13.01
N LYS A 63 -3.75 -3.81 -13.86
CA LYS A 63 -2.49 -3.16 -13.44
C LYS A 63 -2.66 -1.69 -13.06
N LYS A 64 -3.86 -1.13 -13.24
CA LYS A 64 -4.20 0.27 -12.97
C LYS A 64 -5.16 0.42 -11.79
N ASP A 65 -5.42 -0.63 -11.02
CA ASP A 65 -6.17 -0.48 -9.77
C ASP A 65 -5.31 0.31 -8.75
N PRO A 66 -5.71 1.54 -8.36
CA PRO A 66 -4.92 2.37 -7.46
C PRO A 66 -4.76 1.74 -6.07
N ARG A 67 -5.68 0.86 -5.65
CA ARG A 67 -5.57 0.12 -4.37
C ARG A 67 -4.45 -0.91 -4.43
N ILE A 68 -4.26 -1.57 -5.57
CA ILE A 68 -3.19 -2.56 -5.78
C ILE A 68 -1.85 -1.86 -5.92
N LEU A 69 -1.79 -0.78 -6.71
CA LEU A 69 -0.62 0.07 -6.85
C LEU A 69 -0.16 0.63 -5.49
N ASN A 70 -1.09 1.09 -4.65
CA ASN A 70 -0.80 1.54 -3.28
C ASN A 70 -0.06 0.46 -2.46
N TYR A 71 -0.57 -0.77 -2.40
CA TYR A 71 0.08 -1.81 -1.59
C TYR A 71 1.32 -2.42 -2.25
N LEU A 72 1.49 -2.29 -3.57
CA LEU A 72 2.79 -2.53 -4.22
C LEU A 72 3.80 -1.48 -3.75
N GLY A 73 3.42 -0.20 -3.78
CA GLY A 73 4.24 0.90 -3.28
C GLY A 73 4.67 0.71 -1.83
N TYR A 74 3.70 0.40 -0.97
CA TYR A 74 3.90 0.11 0.46
C TYR A 74 4.87 -1.05 0.66
N SER A 75 4.63 -2.17 -0.01
CA SER A 75 5.46 -3.37 0.18
C SER A 75 6.87 -3.17 -0.37
N HIS A 76 7.03 -2.45 -1.49
CA HIS A 76 8.36 -2.10 -2.01
C HIS A 76 9.12 -1.17 -1.07
N ARG A 77 8.48 -0.11 -0.56
CA ARG A 77 9.08 0.82 0.40
C ARG A 77 9.56 0.10 1.66
N HIS A 78 8.71 -0.71 2.28
CA HIS A 78 9.06 -1.42 3.51
C HIS A 78 10.04 -2.58 3.30
N SER A 79 10.18 -3.11 2.08
CA SER A 79 11.25 -4.05 1.72
C SER A 79 12.57 -3.37 1.33
N GLY A 80 12.71 -2.06 1.59
CA GLY A 80 13.92 -1.29 1.33
C GLY A 80 14.06 -0.77 -0.11
N ARG A 81 13.11 -1.09 -1.01
CA ARG A 81 13.09 -0.62 -2.40
C ARG A 81 12.30 0.69 -2.51
N VAL A 82 12.74 1.72 -1.78
CA VAL A 82 11.99 2.97 -1.59
C VAL A 82 11.66 3.66 -2.91
N THR A 83 12.63 3.79 -3.82
CA THR A 83 12.43 4.41 -5.14
C THR A 83 11.40 3.67 -6.00
N VAL A 84 11.35 2.33 -5.92
CA VAL A 84 10.31 1.55 -6.60
C VAL A 84 8.95 1.83 -5.95
N GLY A 85 8.91 1.95 -4.62
CA GLY A 85 7.72 2.33 -3.88
C GLY A 85 7.13 3.67 -4.32
N LEU A 86 7.99 4.69 -4.45
CA LEU A 86 7.61 6.03 -4.94
C LEU A 86 6.91 5.96 -6.29
N GLY A 87 7.48 5.27 -7.27
CA GLY A 87 6.88 5.16 -8.61
C GLY A 87 5.48 4.52 -8.61
N TYR A 88 5.23 3.53 -7.74
CA TYR A 88 3.91 2.94 -7.60
C TYR A 88 2.89 3.90 -6.98
N TYR A 89 3.30 4.71 -5.99
CA TYR A 89 2.43 5.72 -5.41
C TYR A 89 2.10 6.84 -6.40
N GLU A 90 3.10 7.31 -7.15
CA GLU A 90 2.92 8.31 -8.21
C GLU A 90 1.93 7.81 -9.27
N GLU A 91 2.06 6.55 -9.70
CA GLU A 91 1.13 5.95 -10.67
C GLU A 91 -0.28 5.83 -10.10
N ALA A 92 -0.43 5.42 -8.82
CA ALA A 92 -1.72 5.38 -8.14
C ALA A 92 -2.38 6.77 -8.10
N LEU A 93 -1.62 7.83 -7.80
CA LEU A 93 -2.13 9.21 -7.77
C LEU A 93 -2.39 9.80 -9.16
N ARG A 94 -1.73 9.31 -10.21
CA ARG A 94 -2.06 9.67 -11.59
C ARG A 94 -3.44 9.15 -12.00
N ILE A 95 -3.88 8.05 -11.39
CA ILE A 95 -5.18 7.42 -11.65
C ILE A 95 -6.26 7.98 -10.72
N ASP A 96 -5.97 8.09 -9.43
CA ASP A 96 -6.83 8.70 -8.42
C ASP A 96 -6.07 9.80 -7.65
N PRO A 97 -6.15 11.06 -8.11
CA PRO A 97 -5.50 12.18 -7.45
C PRO A 97 -5.99 12.46 -6.04
N ASP A 98 -7.17 11.95 -5.65
CA ASP A 98 -7.82 12.22 -4.36
C ASP A 98 -7.58 11.11 -3.33
N TYR A 99 -6.77 10.11 -3.68
CA TYR A 99 -6.44 9.00 -2.79
C TYR A 99 -5.48 9.42 -1.67
N THR A 100 -6.00 10.06 -0.62
CA THR A 100 -5.21 10.65 0.47
C THR A 100 -4.34 9.66 1.23
N LEU A 101 -4.77 8.39 1.37
CA LEU A 101 -3.94 7.34 1.96
C LEU A 101 -2.64 7.11 1.18
N VAL A 102 -2.69 7.17 -0.16
CA VAL A 102 -1.48 7.05 -0.99
C VAL A 102 -0.58 8.26 -0.79
N ARG A 103 -1.15 9.46 -0.65
CA ARG A 103 -0.38 10.69 -0.37
C ARG A 103 0.33 10.63 0.97
N GLU A 104 -0.32 10.10 2.01
CA GLU A 104 0.31 9.84 3.32
C GLU A 104 1.57 8.99 3.11
N TYR A 105 1.41 7.82 2.48
CA TYR A 105 2.53 6.89 2.27
C TYR A 105 3.61 7.41 1.30
N LEU A 106 3.25 8.19 0.29
CA LEU A 106 4.20 8.89 -0.57
C LEU A 106 5.01 9.89 0.23
N GLY A 107 4.36 10.67 1.10
CA GLY A 107 5.05 11.59 2.00
C GLY A 107 6.03 10.88 2.95
N GLU A 108 5.63 9.75 3.53
CA GLU A 108 6.54 8.93 4.34
C GLU A 108 7.72 8.38 3.54
N ALA A 109 7.50 7.99 2.28
CA ALA A 109 8.55 7.52 1.39
C ALA A 109 9.57 8.62 1.07
N HIS A 110 9.10 9.87 0.86
CA HIS A 110 9.96 11.03 0.69
C HIS A 110 10.83 11.28 1.93
N LEU A 111 10.26 11.22 3.14
CA LEU A 111 11.04 11.34 4.39
C LEU A 111 12.12 10.26 4.50
N GLN A 112 11.82 9.02 4.10
CA GLN A 112 12.76 7.91 4.16
C GLN A 112 14.00 8.11 3.27
N ILE A 113 13.89 8.90 2.20
CA ILE A 113 15.01 9.29 1.33
C ILE A 113 15.59 10.67 1.64
N GLY A 114 15.14 11.31 2.73
CA GLY A 114 15.60 12.63 3.15
C GLY A 114 14.97 13.81 2.39
N ASP A 115 13.93 13.56 1.58
CA ASP A 115 13.23 14.58 0.83
C ASP A 115 12.10 15.21 1.67
N LEU A 116 12.48 16.12 2.57
CA LEU A 116 11.52 16.86 3.39
C LEU A 116 10.54 17.69 2.53
N ALA A 117 11.00 18.23 1.40
CA ALA A 117 10.18 19.07 0.53
C ALA A 117 9.05 18.26 -0.12
N GLY A 118 9.36 17.08 -0.63
CA GLY A 118 8.37 16.14 -1.19
C GLY A 118 7.34 15.70 -0.15
N ALA A 119 7.76 15.44 1.09
CA ALA A 119 6.84 15.10 2.18
C ALA A 119 5.88 16.26 2.52
N GLN A 120 6.40 17.48 2.62
CA GLN A 120 5.59 18.67 2.88
C GLN A 120 4.60 18.97 1.73
N GLU A 121 4.97 18.68 0.49
CA GLU A 121 4.05 18.79 -0.65
C GLU A 121 2.87 17.83 -0.50
N GLN A 122 3.12 16.57 -0.14
CA GLN A 122 2.02 15.63 0.08
C GLN A 122 1.13 16.04 1.26
N LEU A 123 1.70 16.59 2.33
CA LEU A 123 0.92 17.10 3.47
C LEU A 123 -0.03 18.24 3.05
N ARG A 124 0.47 19.19 2.25
CA ARG A 124 -0.36 20.29 1.69
C ARG A 124 -1.49 19.76 0.81
N GLU A 125 -1.19 18.77 -0.03
CA GLU A 125 -2.19 18.16 -0.92
C GLU A 125 -3.25 17.36 -0.15
N ILE A 126 -2.89 16.72 0.98
CA ILE A 126 -3.87 16.10 1.89
C ILE A 126 -4.74 17.19 2.53
N GLU A 127 -4.13 18.24 3.11
CA GLU A 127 -4.86 19.34 3.74
C GLU A 127 -5.90 19.96 2.80
N LYS A 128 -5.51 20.20 1.55
CA LYS A 128 -6.39 20.77 0.53
C LYS A 128 -7.63 19.91 0.24
N ARG A 129 -7.53 18.59 0.39
CA ARG A 129 -8.61 17.64 0.06
C ARG A 129 -9.49 17.32 1.25
N THR A 130 -8.89 17.14 2.43
CA THR A 130 -9.58 16.58 3.60
C THR A 130 -9.48 17.46 4.85
N GLY A 131 -8.72 18.55 4.81
CA GLY A 131 -8.45 19.40 5.96
C GLY A 131 -7.50 18.76 6.98
N LYS A 132 -7.14 19.55 7.99
CA LYS A 132 -6.17 19.16 9.03
C LYS A 132 -6.69 18.12 10.02
N GLU A 133 -8.01 17.95 10.12
CA GLU A 133 -8.66 16.98 11.00
C GLU A 133 -8.62 15.55 10.45
N SER A 134 -8.16 15.36 9.21
CA SER A 134 -8.07 14.03 8.61
C SER A 134 -6.95 13.20 9.24
N ARG A 135 -7.19 11.89 9.33
CA ARG A 135 -6.22 10.94 9.88
C ARG A 135 -4.90 11.01 9.11
N GLU A 136 -4.97 11.03 7.78
CA GLU A 136 -3.81 11.06 6.89
C GLU A 136 -2.97 12.33 7.09
N TYR A 137 -3.61 13.49 7.31
CA TYR A 137 -2.89 14.73 7.63
C TYR A 137 -2.16 14.60 8.96
N GLY A 138 -2.85 14.16 10.02
CA GLY A 138 -2.26 14.00 11.34
C GLY A 138 -1.06 13.04 11.33
N MET A 139 -1.21 11.89 10.67
CA MET A 139 -0.16 10.87 10.54
C MET A 139 1.09 11.40 9.84
N LEU A 140 0.94 12.09 8.71
CA LEU A 140 2.10 12.61 7.97
C LEU A 140 2.71 13.84 8.66
N SER A 141 1.89 14.73 9.23
CA SER A 141 2.37 15.91 9.97
C SER A 141 3.26 15.49 11.15
N GLU A 142 2.83 14.50 11.92
CA GLU A 142 3.61 14.02 13.07
C GLU A 142 4.96 13.41 12.64
N GLN A 143 4.99 12.71 11.51
CA GLN A 143 6.22 12.14 10.96
C GLN A 143 7.19 13.20 10.46
N ILE A 144 6.68 14.24 9.79
CA ILE A 144 7.47 15.42 9.38
C ILE A 144 8.06 16.11 10.62
N ASP A 145 7.26 16.33 11.66
CA ASP A 145 7.72 16.94 12.91
C ASP A 145 8.81 16.12 13.60
N ARG A 146 8.70 14.79 13.57
CA ARG A 146 9.73 13.88 14.10
C ARG A 146 11.00 13.95 13.28
N PHE A 147 10.89 13.93 11.95
CA PHE A 147 12.04 14.01 11.05
C PHE A 147 12.82 15.31 11.22
N MET A 148 12.15 16.45 11.44
CA MET A 148 12.82 17.74 11.65
C MET A 148 13.56 17.85 13.00
N LYS A 149 13.30 16.93 13.94
CA LYS A 149 13.90 16.90 15.28
C LYS A 149 15.03 15.87 15.41
N SER A 150 15.20 14.98 14.44
CA SER A 150 16.29 13.97 14.41
C SER A 150 17.57 14.56 13.85
#